data_AF-A0A942A0J2-F1
#
_entry.id   AF-A0A942A0J2-F1
#
_cell.length_a   1.000
_cell.length_b   1.000
_cell.length_c   1.000
_cell.angle_alpha   90.00
_cell.angle_beta   90.00
_cell.angle_gamma   90.00
#
_symmetry.space_group_name_H-M   'P 1'
#
loop_
_entity.id
_entity.type
_entity.pdbx_description
1 polymer ?
#
loop_
_entity_poly.entity_id
_entity_poly.type
_entity_poly.pdbx_seq_one_letter_code
_entity_poly.pdbx_strand_id
1 'polypeptide(L)'
;MAHPAAQTAPAAAEMPKAPNWARLGIAFGIVSALSIILWGPIGVSGTYPRFIGELARLFDPAYASANPYLVKMGELFKPETFLVLGLPIGGFIASRVTGSKAPACEYVHARERTTGRRYWDAFLGGFLILFGARLAGGCTSGHIISGITQLSVASMVFAAGVFASGIFTAKMIRKGA
;
A
#
# COMPACT_ATOMS: atom_id res chain seq x y z
N MET A 1 -23.13 36.80 -59.60
CA MET A 1 -22.72 35.48 -59.08
C MET A 1 -22.23 35.71 -57.66
N ALA A 2 -23.00 35.28 -56.65
CA ALA A 2 -22.65 35.46 -55.24
C ALA A 2 -21.63 34.38 -54.84
N HIS A 3 -20.49 34.79 -54.26
CA HIS A 3 -19.55 33.87 -53.64
C HIS A 3 -20.22 33.20 -52.41
N PRO A 4 -20.15 31.86 -52.26
CA PRO A 4 -20.65 31.19 -51.07
C PRO A 4 -19.74 31.53 -49.88
N ALA A 5 -20.36 31.87 -48.74
CA ALA A 5 -19.68 32.13 -47.49
C ALA A 5 -18.86 30.91 -47.05
N ALA A 6 -17.59 31.14 -46.69
CA ALA A 6 -16.72 30.14 -46.13
C ALA A 6 -17.34 29.58 -44.84
N GLN A 7 -17.67 28.29 -44.84
CA GLN A 7 -18.09 27.56 -43.66
C GLN A 7 -16.91 27.53 -42.67
N THR A 8 -17.06 28.19 -41.54
CA THR A 8 -16.12 28.09 -40.42
C THR A 8 -16.08 26.64 -39.94
N ALA A 9 -14.89 26.03 -39.97
CA ALA A 9 -14.68 24.68 -39.45
C ALA A 9 -15.20 24.58 -38.01
N PRO A 10 -15.83 23.46 -37.61
CA PRO A 10 -16.25 23.27 -36.24
C PRO A 10 -15.02 23.33 -35.33
N ALA A 11 -15.11 24.12 -34.26
CA ALA A 11 -14.10 24.18 -33.22
C ALA A 11 -13.77 22.76 -32.77
N ALA A 12 -12.48 22.41 -32.76
CA ALA A 12 -12.02 21.10 -32.32
C ALA A 12 -12.62 20.80 -30.93
N ALA A 13 -13.41 19.73 -30.85
CA ALA A 13 -14.03 19.31 -29.60
C ALA A 13 -12.94 19.11 -28.55
N GLU A 14 -13.01 19.87 -27.46
CA GLU A 14 -12.06 19.81 -26.36
C GLU A 14 -12.08 18.38 -25.79
N MET A 15 -10.97 17.65 -25.88
CA MET A 15 -10.89 16.29 -25.37
C MET A 15 -11.21 16.27 -23.87
N PRO A 16 -12.10 15.39 -23.40
CA PRO A 16 -12.46 15.34 -21.99
C PRO A 16 -11.22 15.02 -21.14
N LYS A 17 -10.93 15.89 -20.16
CA LYS A 17 -9.79 15.70 -19.24
C LYS A 17 -9.95 14.39 -18.47
N ALA A 18 -8.88 13.60 -18.42
CA ALA A 18 -8.89 12.33 -17.70
C ALA A 18 -9.25 12.54 -16.21
N PRO A 19 -10.07 11.65 -15.63
CA PRO A 19 -10.49 11.77 -14.24
C PRO A 19 -9.29 11.68 -13.28
N ASN A 20 -9.42 12.30 -12.11
CA ASN A 20 -8.31 12.41 -11.14
C ASN A 20 -7.73 11.04 -10.74
N TRP A 21 -8.56 10.02 -10.57
CA TRP A 21 -8.11 8.67 -10.22
C TRP A 21 -7.19 8.07 -11.29
N ALA A 22 -7.47 8.32 -12.58
CA ALA A 22 -6.67 7.80 -13.68
C ALA A 22 -5.32 8.52 -13.74
N ARG A 23 -5.31 9.85 -13.59
CA ARG A 23 -4.08 10.65 -13.55
C ARG A 23 -3.18 10.26 -12.37
N LEU A 24 -3.75 10.12 -11.18
CA LEU A 24 -3.00 9.69 -9.99
C LEU A 24 -2.53 8.24 -10.10
N GLY A 25 -3.34 7.36 -10.67
CA GLY A 25 -2.97 5.96 -10.93
C GLY A 25 -1.80 5.85 -11.91
N ILE A 26 -1.81 6.62 -13.00
CA ILE A 26 -0.70 6.66 -13.96
C ILE A 26 0.56 7.20 -13.30
N ALA A 27 0.47 8.32 -12.57
CA ALA A 27 1.61 8.89 -11.85
C ALA A 27 2.19 7.89 -10.85
N PHE A 28 1.34 7.23 -10.06
CA PHE A 28 1.76 6.19 -9.12
C PHE A 28 2.40 5.00 -9.82
N GLY A 29 1.83 4.54 -10.94
CA GLY A 29 2.37 3.44 -11.75
C GLY A 29 3.76 3.76 -12.31
N ILE A 30 3.97 4.97 -12.82
CA ILE A 30 5.28 5.43 -13.32
C ILE A 30 6.29 5.45 -12.18
N VAL A 31 5.95 6.05 -11.03
CA VAL A 31 6.84 6.10 -9.86
C VAL A 31 7.18 4.70 -9.37
N SER A 32 6.19 3.79 -9.32
CA SER A 32 6.41 2.40 -8.94
C SER A 32 7.31 1.67 -9.92
N ALA A 33 7.11 1.85 -11.23
CA ALA A 33 7.95 1.23 -12.25
C ALA A 33 9.40 1.74 -12.18
N LEU A 34 9.58 3.06 -12.04
CA LEU A 34 10.90 3.67 -11.84
C LEU A 34 11.59 3.13 -10.58
N SER A 35 10.85 3.00 -9.48
CA SER A 35 11.39 2.40 -8.25
C SER A 35 11.87 0.96 -8.48
N ILE A 36 11.09 0.15 -9.20
CA ILE A 36 11.44 -1.25 -9.49
C ILE A 36 12.70 -1.34 -10.36
N ILE A 37 12.80 -0.47 -11.38
CA ILE A 37 13.95 -0.45 -12.29
C ILE A 37 15.23 0.01 -11.57
N LEU A 38 15.13 1.03 -10.70
CA LEU A 38 16.29 1.66 -10.07
C LEU A 38 16.75 0.95 -8.78
N TRP A 39 15.80 0.50 -7.95
CA TRP A 39 16.08 0.01 -6.59
C TRP A 39 15.42 -1.33 -6.27
N GLY A 40 14.62 -1.89 -7.18
CA GLY A 40 13.93 -3.16 -7.00
C GLY A 40 12.52 -3.05 -6.40
N PRO A 41 11.87 -4.21 -6.15
CA PRO A 41 10.49 -4.27 -5.68
C PRO A 41 10.24 -3.53 -4.35
N ILE A 42 9.10 -2.85 -4.24
CA ILE A 42 8.72 -2.07 -3.06
C ILE A 42 8.05 -2.96 -2.00
N GLY A 43 8.66 -3.06 -0.82
CA GLY A 43 8.18 -3.93 0.27
C GLY A 43 8.16 -3.26 1.64
N VAL A 44 6.98 -3.03 2.22
CA VAL A 44 6.88 -2.42 3.56
C VAL A 44 7.11 -3.44 4.69
N SER A 45 6.54 -4.64 4.58
CA SER A 45 6.57 -5.61 5.68
C SER A 45 7.94 -6.21 5.98
N GLY A 46 8.92 -6.04 5.09
CA GLY A 46 10.29 -6.50 5.29
C GLY A 46 11.07 -5.67 6.31
N THR A 47 10.68 -4.41 6.51
CA THR A 47 11.37 -3.48 7.43
C THR A 47 11.23 -3.88 8.89
N TYR A 48 10.07 -4.44 9.29
CA TYR A 48 9.81 -4.88 10.66
C TYR A 48 10.81 -5.93 11.17
N PRO A 49 10.98 -7.10 10.50
CA PRO A 49 11.94 -8.09 10.97
C PRO A 49 13.41 -7.67 10.75
N ARG A 50 13.71 -6.74 9.83
CA ARG A 50 15.06 -6.15 9.73
C ARG A 50 15.37 -5.29 10.96
N PHE A 51 14.40 -4.50 11.43
CA PHE A 51 14.52 -3.73 12.67
C PHE A 51 14.70 -4.64 13.88
N ILE A 52 13.90 -5.71 13.97
CA ILE A 52 14.08 -6.74 15.02
C ILE A 52 15.45 -7.41 14.90
N GLY A 53 15.94 -7.65 13.68
CA GLY A 53 17.27 -8.20 13.43
C GLY A 53 18.39 -7.31 13.97
N GLU A 54 18.31 -5.99 13.75
CA GLU A 54 19.28 -5.04 14.33
C GLU A 54 19.20 -4.96 15.85
N LEU A 55 17.99 -4.94 16.42
CA LEU A 55 17.83 -5.02 17.87
C LEU A 55 18.41 -6.32 18.43
N ALA A 56 18.15 -7.46 17.77
CA ALA A 56 18.70 -8.74 18.17
C ALA A 56 20.23 -8.74 18.10
N ARG A 57 20.84 -8.16 17.06
CA ARG A 57 22.31 -8.02 16.96
C ARG A 57 22.89 -7.14 18.07
N LEU A 58 22.15 -6.13 18.53
CA LEU A 58 22.58 -5.26 19.62
C LEU A 58 22.57 -5.95 20.99
N PHE A 59 21.55 -6.78 21.26
CA PHE A 59 21.37 -7.41 22.57
C PHE A 59 21.96 -8.83 22.65
N ASP A 60 21.86 -9.63 21.59
CA ASP A 60 22.37 -10.99 21.50
C ASP A 60 22.86 -11.31 20.07
N PRO A 61 24.12 -10.96 19.75
CA PRO A 61 24.72 -11.24 18.45
C PRO A 61 24.71 -12.72 18.08
N ALA A 62 24.87 -13.62 19.05
CA ALA A 62 24.94 -15.06 18.81
C ALA A 62 23.59 -15.61 18.34
N TYR A 63 22.49 -15.20 19.00
CA TYR A 63 21.13 -15.51 18.58
C TYR A 63 20.84 -14.96 17.17
N ALA A 64 21.23 -13.71 16.91
CA ALA A 64 20.99 -13.07 15.61
C ALA A 64 21.71 -13.79 14.45
N SER A 65 22.95 -14.25 14.67
CA SER A 65 23.70 -15.01 13.66
C SER A 65 23.22 -16.47 13.51
N ALA A 66 22.69 -17.07 14.58
CA ALA A 66 22.18 -18.43 14.55
C ALA A 66 20.79 -18.53 13.91
N ASN A 67 20.00 -17.45 13.92
CA ASN A 67 18.64 -17.45 13.39
C ASN A 67 18.62 -17.27 11.85
N PRO A 68 18.23 -18.30 11.06
CA PRO A 68 18.29 -18.23 9.59
C PRO A 68 17.36 -17.16 9.01
N TYR A 69 16.25 -16.86 9.70
CA TYR A 69 15.31 -15.84 9.26
C TYR A 69 15.91 -14.43 9.40
N LEU A 70 16.57 -14.13 10.52
CA LEU A 70 17.20 -12.81 10.73
C LEU A 70 18.39 -12.60 9.78
N VAL A 71 19.16 -13.65 9.51
CA VAL A 71 20.21 -13.62 8.49
C VAL A 71 19.63 -13.35 7.10
N LYS A 72 18.54 -14.04 6.73
CA LYS A 72 17.85 -13.84 5.44
C LYS A 72 17.31 -12.42 5.27
N MET A 73 16.76 -11.81 6.31
CA MET A 73 16.19 -10.46 6.23
C MET A 73 17.27 -9.39 5.97
N GLY A 74 18.49 -9.64 6.47
CA GLY A 74 19.66 -8.81 6.25
C GLY A 74 19.66 -7.53 7.08
N GLU A 75 20.24 -6.47 6.51
CA GLU A 75 20.39 -5.16 7.15
C GLU A 75 19.13 -4.31 7.09
N LEU A 76 19.01 -3.39 8.06
CA LEU A 76 17.91 -2.43 8.15
C LEU A 76 17.96 -1.34 7.08
N PHE A 77 19.13 -0.80 6.74
CA PHE A 77 19.26 0.36 5.86
C PHE A 77 19.17 0.00 4.38
N LYS A 78 17.97 -0.29 3.91
CA LYS A 78 17.65 -0.51 2.49
C LYS A 78 16.64 0.52 1.99
N PRO A 79 16.52 0.73 0.66
CA PRO A 79 15.55 1.67 0.08
C PRO A 79 14.13 1.52 0.62
N GLU A 80 13.67 0.30 0.95
CA GLU A 80 12.33 0.09 1.49
C GLU A 80 12.17 0.66 2.91
N THR A 81 13.24 0.76 3.70
CA THR A 81 13.21 1.39 5.02
C THR A 81 13.02 2.89 4.90
N PHE A 82 13.71 3.53 3.95
CA PHE A 82 13.49 4.94 3.64
C PHE A 82 12.08 5.18 3.08
N LEU A 83 11.53 4.24 2.29
CA LEU A 83 10.13 4.29 1.87
C LEU A 83 9.18 4.22 3.08
N VAL A 84 9.41 3.31 4.04
CA VAL A 84 8.59 3.19 5.26
C VAL A 84 8.63 4.46 6.09
N LEU A 85 9.79 5.12 6.21
CA LEU A 85 9.92 6.42 6.87
C LEU A 85 9.29 7.56 6.06
N GLY A 86 9.35 7.48 4.73
CA GLY A 86 8.79 8.46 3.82
C GLY A 86 7.25 8.44 3.76
N LEU A 87 6.61 7.29 3.96
CA LEU A 87 5.15 7.16 3.97
C LEU A 87 4.43 8.09 4.96
N PRO A 88 4.77 8.11 6.27
CA PRO A 88 4.13 9.03 7.21
C PRO A 88 4.47 10.49 6.93
N ILE A 89 5.71 10.78 6.51
CA ILE A 89 6.15 12.14 6.17
C ILE A 89 5.38 12.66 4.95
N GLY A 90 5.30 11.86 3.89
CA GLY A 90 4.58 12.19 2.67
C GLY A 90 3.09 12.35 2.91
N GLY A 91 2.48 11.46 3.71
CA GLY A 91 1.08 11.59 4.12
C GLY A 91 0.81 12.87 4.92
N PHE A 92 1.72 13.23 5.83
CA PHE A 92 1.63 14.48 6.59
C PHE A 92 1.75 15.71 5.70
N ILE A 93 2.75 15.77 4.82
CA ILE A 93 2.94 16.86 3.87
C ILE A 93 1.70 16.99 2.97
N ALA A 94 1.21 15.87 2.42
CA ALA A 94 0.02 15.86 1.58
C ALA A 94 -1.20 16.43 2.32
N SER A 95 -1.45 16.00 3.57
CA SER A 95 -2.55 16.53 4.40
C SER A 95 -2.44 18.05 4.60
N ARG A 96 -1.23 18.58 4.77
CA ARG A 96 -1.02 20.03 4.97
C ARG A 96 -1.18 20.82 3.68
N VAL A 97 -0.77 20.27 2.54
CA VAL A 97 -0.87 20.93 1.23
C VAL A 97 -2.31 20.93 0.71
N THR A 98 -3.04 19.82 0.87
CA THR A 98 -4.42 19.70 0.38
C THR A 98 -5.45 20.25 1.36
N GLY A 99 -5.06 20.56 2.60
CA GLY A 99 -5.99 20.93 3.67
C GLY A 99 -6.95 19.79 4.07
N SER A 100 -6.65 18.55 3.66
CA SER A 100 -7.48 17.39 3.97
C SER A 100 -7.45 17.11 5.46
N LYS A 101 -8.60 17.24 6.11
CA LYS A 101 -8.82 16.78 7.48
C LYS A 101 -9.05 15.27 7.46
N ALA A 102 -8.58 14.58 8.50
CA ALA A 102 -8.94 13.18 8.69
C ALA A 102 -10.47 13.06 8.69
N PRO A 103 -11.05 12.12 7.92
CA PRO A 103 -12.48 11.91 7.93
C PRO A 103 -12.96 11.62 9.35
N ALA A 104 -14.21 11.97 9.64
CA ALA A 104 -14.83 11.58 10.90
C ALA A 104 -14.68 10.06 11.07
N CYS A 105 -14.39 9.62 12.29
CA CYS A 105 -14.20 8.20 12.57
C CYS A 105 -15.49 7.45 12.25
N GLU A 106 -15.48 6.69 11.15
CA GLU A 106 -16.61 5.88 10.73
C GLU A 106 -16.66 4.62 11.59
N TYR A 107 -17.81 4.37 12.23
CA TYR A 107 -18.03 3.13 12.97
C TYR A 107 -18.13 1.98 11.98
N VAL A 108 -17.20 1.02 12.07
CA VAL A 108 -17.06 -0.07 11.09
C VAL A 108 -18.09 -1.17 11.33
N HIS A 109 -18.56 -1.34 12.57
CA HIS A 109 -19.62 -2.30 12.92
C HIS A 109 -20.38 -1.93 14.21
N ALA A 110 -21.61 -2.40 14.40
CA ALA A 110 -22.44 -2.04 15.57
C ALA A 110 -21.89 -2.44 16.95
N ARG A 111 -20.90 -3.35 17.00
CA ARG A 111 -20.16 -3.68 18.24
C ARG A 111 -19.06 -2.68 18.60
N GLU A 112 -18.75 -1.72 17.74
CA GLU A 112 -17.71 -0.71 17.95
C GLU A 112 -18.30 0.42 18.80
N ARG A 113 -18.54 0.12 20.08
CA ARG A 113 -19.25 1.02 21.01
C ARG A 113 -18.33 1.94 21.81
N THR A 114 -17.04 1.61 21.90
CA THR A 114 -16.07 2.36 22.70
C THR A 114 -14.74 2.53 21.98
N THR A 115 -14.06 3.64 22.26
CA THR A 115 -12.73 3.94 21.73
C THR A 115 -11.70 2.86 22.07
N GLY A 116 -11.76 2.29 23.28
CA GLY A 116 -10.85 1.21 23.68
C GLY A 116 -11.05 -0.07 22.86
N ARG A 117 -12.32 -0.44 22.60
CA ARG A 117 -12.62 -1.63 21.78
C ARG A 117 -12.12 -1.47 20.35
N ARG A 118 -12.26 -0.27 19.79
CA ARG A 118 -11.74 0.07 18.46
C ARG A 118 -10.23 -0.10 18.35
N TYR A 119 -9.46 0.47 19.28
CA TYR A 119 -8.00 0.33 19.25
C TYR A 119 -7.58 -1.13 19.42
N TRP A 120 -8.31 -1.89 20.23
CA TRP A 120 -8.09 -3.32 20.39
C TRP A 120 -8.35 -4.10 19.10
N ASP A 121 -9.50 -3.88 18.45
CA ASP A 121 -9.85 -4.55 17.20
C ASP A 121 -8.88 -4.14 16.07
N ALA A 122 -8.44 -2.87 16.02
CA ALA A 122 -7.42 -2.39 15.08
C ALA A 122 -6.04 -3.02 15.34
N PHE A 123 -5.64 -3.18 16.61
CA PHE A 123 -4.40 -3.84 16.98
C PHE A 123 -4.41 -5.33 16.57
N LEU A 124 -5.50 -6.04 16.88
CA LEU A 124 -5.66 -7.44 16.46
C LEU A 124 -5.67 -7.58 14.94
N GLY A 125 -6.38 -6.69 14.23
CA GLY A 125 -6.37 -6.66 12.77
C GLY A 125 -4.97 -6.41 12.21
N GLY A 126 -4.23 -5.45 12.77
CA GLY A 126 -2.85 -5.16 12.39
C GLY A 126 -1.91 -6.36 12.62
N PHE A 127 -2.04 -7.03 13.77
CA PHE A 127 -1.30 -8.26 14.06
C PHE A 127 -1.58 -9.35 13.03
N LEU A 128 -2.85 -9.63 12.74
CA LEU A 128 -3.26 -10.65 11.76
C LEU A 128 -2.75 -10.32 10.35
N ILE A 129 -2.82 -9.05 9.94
CA ILE A 129 -2.30 -8.59 8.65
C ILE A 129 -0.79 -8.78 8.58
N LEU A 130 -0.04 -8.40 9.62
CA LEU A 130 1.41 -8.53 9.63
C LEU A 130 1.83 -9.99 9.65
N PHE A 131 1.19 -10.81 10.47
CA PHE A 131 1.41 -12.25 10.55
C PHE A 131 1.15 -12.91 9.20
N GLY A 132 -0.01 -12.66 8.59
CA GLY A 132 -0.39 -13.17 7.27
C GLY A 132 0.58 -12.71 6.17
N ALA A 133 0.98 -11.44 6.17
CA ALA A 133 1.96 -10.91 5.22
C ALA A 133 3.33 -11.59 5.36
N ARG A 134 3.72 -12.02 6.57
CA ARG A 134 4.97 -12.76 6.74
C ARG A 134 4.86 -14.23 6.36
N LEU A 135 3.73 -14.88 6.65
CA LEU A 135 3.45 -16.23 6.18
C LEU A 135 3.44 -16.31 4.65
N ALA A 136 2.82 -15.33 3.98
CA ALA A 136 2.77 -15.25 2.52
C ALA A 136 4.10 -14.79 1.87
N GLY A 137 5.12 -14.48 2.67
CA GLY A 137 6.40 -13.98 2.16
C GLY A 137 6.39 -12.49 1.77
N GLY A 138 5.25 -11.82 1.70
CA GLY A 138 5.13 -10.42 1.28
C GLY A 138 3.82 -9.76 1.69
N CYS A 139 3.79 -8.43 1.65
CA CYS A 139 2.58 -7.62 1.89
C CYS A 139 1.97 -7.15 0.56
N THR A 140 0.88 -6.38 0.64
CA THR A 140 0.23 -5.72 -0.50
C THR A 140 1.21 -4.93 -1.37
N SER A 141 2.14 -4.16 -0.80
CA SER A 141 3.10 -3.41 -1.64
C SER A 141 4.01 -4.34 -2.45
N GLY A 142 4.47 -5.45 -1.84
CA GLY A 142 5.38 -6.39 -2.48
C GLY A 142 4.70 -7.30 -3.51
N HIS A 143 3.63 -7.98 -3.10
CA HIS A 143 2.91 -8.91 -3.97
C HIS A 143 1.92 -8.21 -4.90
N ILE A 144 1.11 -7.27 -4.41
CA ILE A 144 0.09 -6.64 -5.25
C ILE A 144 0.70 -5.54 -6.11
N ILE A 145 1.47 -4.60 -5.54
CA ILE A 145 1.99 -3.48 -6.35
C ILE A 145 3.17 -3.94 -7.20
N SER A 146 4.28 -4.36 -6.60
CA SER A 146 5.44 -4.80 -7.38
C SER A 146 5.24 -6.13 -8.11
N GLY A 147 4.59 -7.10 -7.47
CA GLY A 147 4.43 -8.44 -8.04
C GLY A 147 3.51 -8.49 -9.25
N ILE A 148 2.38 -7.78 -9.23
CA ILE A 148 1.46 -7.70 -10.38
C ILE A 148 2.10 -6.91 -11.52
N THR A 149 2.85 -5.83 -11.24
CA THR A 149 3.56 -5.08 -12.31
C THR A 149 4.60 -5.94 -13.04
N GLN A 150 5.11 -6.99 -12.38
CA GLN A 150 6.02 -7.97 -12.95
C GLN A 150 5.30 -9.21 -13.53
N LEU A 151 3.97 -9.21 -13.58
CA LEU A 151 3.14 -10.32 -14.03
C LEU A 151 3.39 -11.64 -13.27
N SER A 152 3.75 -11.55 -11.99
CA SER A 152 4.01 -12.73 -11.15
C SER A 152 2.72 -13.52 -10.88
N VAL A 153 2.71 -14.80 -11.27
CA VAL A 153 1.57 -15.69 -11.02
C VAL A 153 1.29 -15.84 -9.52
N ALA A 154 2.34 -16.00 -8.71
CA ALA A 154 2.21 -16.08 -7.25
C ALA A 154 1.54 -14.82 -6.67
N SER A 155 1.84 -13.66 -7.24
CA SER A 155 1.25 -12.39 -6.82
C SER A 155 -0.22 -12.25 -7.22
N MET A 156 -0.61 -12.77 -8.38
CA MET A 156 -2.02 -12.82 -8.79
C MET A 156 -2.84 -13.71 -7.85
N VAL A 157 -2.30 -14.88 -7.49
CA VAL A 157 -2.94 -15.78 -6.51
C VAL A 157 -3.03 -15.13 -5.13
N PHE A 158 -1.96 -14.47 -4.68
CA PHE A 158 -1.97 -13.70 -3.43
C PHE A 158 -3.03 -12.59 -3.45
N ALA A 159 -3.11 -11.82 -4.54
CA ALA A 159 -4.09 -10.75 -4.69
C ALA A 159 -5.52 -11.30 -4.64
N ALA A 160 -5.81 -12.38 -5.37
CA ALA A 160 -7.11 -13.04 -5.33
C ALA A 160 -7.49 -13.50 -3.91
N GLY A 161 -6.55 -14.09 -3.17
CA GLY A 161 -6.75 -14.49 -1.77
C GLY A 161 -7.02 -13.31 -0.84
N VAL A 162 -6.27 -12.22 -0.96
CA VAL A 162 -6.46 -10.99 -0.16
C VAL A 162 -7.83 -10.36 -0.44
N PHE A 163 -8.22 -10.24 -1.71
CA PHE A 163 -9.53 -9.68 -2.06
C PHE A 163 -10.68 -10.59 -1.61
N ALA A 164 -10.59 -11.90 -1.83
CA ALA A 164 -11.62 -12.86 -1.40
C ALA A 164 -11.80 -12.85 0.12
N SER A 165 -10.70 -12.95 0.88
CA SER A 165 -10.74 -12.91 2.34
C SER A 165 -11.18 -11.55 2.89
N GLY A 166 -10.75 -10.45 2.29
CA GLY A 166 -11.15 -9.10 2.67
C GLY A 166 -12.65 -8.85 2.47
N ILE A 167 -13.20 -9.26 1.31
CA ILE A 167 -14.64 -9.17 1.02
C ILE A 167 -15.44 -10.04 1.99
N PHE A 168 -15.00 -11.27 2.22
CA PHE A 168 -15.66 -12.18 3.15
C PHE A 168 -15.67 -11.62 4.58
N THR A 169 -14.52 -11.14 5.06
CA THR A 169 -14.38 -10.54 6.40
C THR A 169 -15.22 -9.29 6.54
N ALA A 170 -15.22 -8.40 5.53
CA ALA A 170 -16.06 -7.21 5.52
C ALA A 170 -17.55 -7.57 5.60
N LYS A 171 -18.00 -8.60 4.86
CA LYS A 171 -19.38 -9.09 4.95
C LYS A 171 -19.69 -9.64 6.34
N MET A 172 -18.82 -10.46 6.92
CA MET A 172 -19.04 -11.02 8.26
C MET A 172 -19.17 -9.94 9.33
N ILE A 173 -18.26 -8.96 9.31
CA ILE A 173 -18.22 -7.88 10.30
C ILE A 173 -19.44 -6.96 10.15
N ARG A 174 -19.83 -6.62 8.91
CA ARG A 174 -21.00 -5.78 8.64
C ARG A 174 -22.34 -6.48 8.83
N LYS A 175 -22.40 -7.82 8.75
CA LYS A 175 -23.66 -8.57 8.91
C LYS A 175 -24.24 -8.51 10.33
N GLY A 176 -23.47 -7.99 11.30
CA GLY A 176 -23.95 -7.69 12.65
C GLY A 176 -24.06 -6.20 12.96
N ALA A 177 -24.03 -5.33 11.94
CA ALA A 177 -24.16 -3.88 12.04
C ALA A 177 -25.59 -3.40 11.73
#